data_AF-A0A838QEG6-F1
#
_entry.id   AF-A0A838QEG6-F1
#
_cell.length_a   1.000
_cell.length_b   1.000
_cell.length_c   1.000
_cell.angle_alpha   90.00
_cell.angle_beta   90.00
_cell.angle_gamma   90.00
#
_symmetry.space_group_name_H-M   'P 1'
#
loop_
_entity.id
_entity.type
_entity.pdbx_description
1 polymer ?
#
loop_
_entity_poly.entity_id
_entity_poly.type
_entity_poly.pdbx_seq_one_letter_code
_entity_poly.pdbx_strand_id
1 'polypeptide(L)' 'LIHADDDRNVRFSQTADLARRLAALRIPFEELVIPDDTHHFFLHSNFLRVNAATAEFLARKLAPGPG' A
#
# COMPACT_ATOMS: atom_id res chain seq x y z
N LEU A 1 -3.54 0.81 -0.06
CA LEU A 1 -2.82 0.77 -1.35
C LEU A 1 -1.33 0.79 -1.06
N ILE A 2 -0.54 -0.12 -1.61
CA ILE A 2 0.93 -0.11 -1.45
C ILE A 2 1.54 -0.27 -2.84
N HIS A 3 2.49 0.58 -3.23
CA HIS A 3 3.16 0.50 -4.53
C HIS A 3 4.54 1.18 -4.46
N ALA A 4 5.54 0.62 -5.14
CA ALA A 4 6.77 1.33 -5.43
C ALA A 4 6.62 2.22 -6.69
N ASP A 5 7.25 3.39 -6.73
CA ASP A 5 7.04 4.35 -7.83
C ASP A 5 7.81 4.02 -9.11
N ASP A 6 8.95 3.33 -9.02
CA ASP A 6 9.74 2.81 -10.16
C ASP A 6 9.36 1.36 -10.55
N ASP A 7 8.10 0.99 -10.34
CA ASP A 7 7.57 -0.28 -10.84
C ASP A 7 7.39 -0.24 -12.37
N ARG A 8 8.29 -0.96 -13.06
CA ARG A 8 8.28 -1.11 -14.53
C ARG A 8 7.40 -2.25 -15.03
N ASN A 9 6.93 -3.13 -14.16
CA ASN A 9 5.99 -4.21 -14.50
C ASN A 9 4.56 -3.70 -14.44
N VAL A 10 4.23 -2.96 -13.39
CA VAL A 10 2.92 -2.34 -13.18
C VAL A 10 3.12 -0.85 -12.97
N ARG A 11 2.62 -0.02 -13.89
CA ARG A 11 2.83 1.44 -13.78
C ARG A 11 2.17 1.99 -12.51
N PHE A 12 2.93 2.79 -11.74
CA PHE A 12 2.44 3.50 -10.55
C PHE A 12 1.15 4.30 -10.79
N SER A 13 0.95 4.83 -12.01
CA SER A 13 -0.26 5.55 -12.41
C SER A 13 -1.56 4.76 -12.20
N GLN A 14 -1.50 3.42 -12.18
CA GLN A 14 -2.68 2.60 -11.86
C GLN A 14 -3.13 2.78 -10.41
N THR A 15 -2.19 2.83 -9.46
CA THR A 15 -2.50 3.09 -8.05
C THR A 15 -2.97 4.52 -7.86
N ALA A 16 -2.33 5.49 -8.52
CA ALA A 16 -2.77 6.89 -8.46
C ALA A 16 -4.21 7.05 -9.00
N ASP A 17 -4.55 6.37 -10.11
CA ASP A 17 -5.91 6.38 -10.66
C ASP A 17 -6.93 5.73 -9.70
N LEU A 18 -6.60 4.59 -9.11
CA LEU A 18 -7.46 3.92 -8.13
C LEU A 18 -7.68 4.79 -6.89
N ALA A 19 -6.63 5.38 -6.32
CA ALA A 19 -6.73 6.26 -5.16
C ALA A 19 -7.67 7.43 -5.42
N ARG A 20 -7.53 8.09 -6.58
CA ARG A 20 -8.41 9.18 -7.01
C ARG A 20 -9.88 8.73 -7.13
N ARG A 21 -10.15 7.55 -7.67
CA ARG A 21 -11.51 7.01 -7.80
C ARG A 21 -12.12 6.65 -6.45
N LEU A 22 -11.36 6.03 -5.54
CA LEU A 22 -11.80 5.72 -4.18
C LEU A 22 -12.14 7.01 -3.41
N ALA A 23 -11.28 8.03 -3.53
CA ALA A 23 -11.51 9.35 -2.92
C ALA A 23 -12.79 10.02 -3.46
N ALA A 24 -13.00 9.99 -4.78
CA ALA A 24 -14.21 10.54 -5.41
C ALA A 24 -15.50 9.85 -4.92
N LEU A 25 -15.42 8.55 -4.61
CA LEU A 25 -16.52 7.76 -4.03
C LEU A 25 -16.61 7.86 -2.50
N ARG A 26 -15.74 8.64 -1.86
CA ARG A 26 -15.63 8.75 -0.39
C ARG A 26 -15.39 7.39 0.30
N ILE A 27 -14.76 6.45 -0.39
CA ILE A 27 -14.36 5.18 0.21
C ILE A 27 -13.06 5.41 0.97
N PRO A 28 -13.01 5.12 2.29
CA PRO A 28 -11.80 5.30 3.06
C PRO A 28 -10.72 4.29 2.65
N PHE A 29 -9.50 4.77 2.47
CA PHE A 29 -8.32 3.95 2.19
C PHE A 29 -7.08 4.54 2.87
N GLU A 30 -6.07 3.69 3.05
CA GLU A 30 -4.73 4.10 3.50
C GLU A 30 -3.74 3.82 2.37
N GLU A 31 -2.69 4.62 2.22
CA GLU A 31 -1.69 4.46 1.17
C GLU A 31 -0.25 4.48 1.68
N LEU A 32 0.62 3.71 1.02
CA LEU A 32 2.07 3.69 1.25
C LEU A 32 2.77 3.61 -0.11
N VAL A 33 3.52 4.66 -0.45
CA VAL A 33 4.38 4.69 -1.63
C VAL A 33 5.81 4.41 -1.20
N ILE A 34 6.51 3.57 -1.95
CA ILE A 34 7.94 3.28 -1.75
C ILE A 34 8.73 3.96 -2.87
N PRO A 35 9.46 5.06 -2.59
CA PRO A 35 10.27 5.74 -3.58
C PRO A 35 11.47 4.90 -4.01
N ASP A 36 11.85 5.00 -5.29
CA ASP A 36 13.07 4.45 -5.90
C ASP A 36 13.19 2.92 -5.73
N ASP A 37 12.08 2.18 -5.78
CA ASP A 37 12.05 0.71 -5.72
C ASP A 37 11.15 0.11 -6.81
N THR A 38 11.26 -1.19 -7.00
CA THR A 38 10.61 -1.95 -8.08
C THR A 38 9.44 -2.80 -7.57
N HIS A 39 8.75 -3.48 -8.48
CA HIS A 39 7.63 -4.40 -8.22
C HIS A 39 7.81 -5.34 -7.03
N HIS A 40 9.03 -5.82 -6.78
CA HIS A 40 9.32 -6.82 -5.76
C HIS A 40 9.84 -6.26 -4.43
N PHE A 41 9.99 -4.94 -4.28
CA PHE A 41 10.61 -4.30 -3.11
C PHE A 41 12.01 -4.87 -2.81
N PHE A 42 12.99 -4.60 -3.67
CA PHE A 42 14.30 -5.25 -3.61
C PHE A 42 15.14 -4.84 -2.41
N LEU A 43 14.97 -3.63 -1.88
CA LEU A 43 15.62 -3.26 -0.63
C LEU A 43 14.97 -4.02 0.52
N HIS A 44 15.76 -4.79 1.26
CA HIS A 44 15.28 -5.55 2.42
C HIS A 44 14.52 -4.66 3.43
N SER A 45 14.98 -3.43 3.65
CA SER A 45 14.30 -2.44 4.49
C SER A 45 12.90 -2.07 3.96
N ASN A 46 12.73 -1.94 2.65
CA ASN A 46 11.44 -1.65 2.03
C ASN A 46 10.51 -2.86 2.13
N PHE A 47 11.03 -4.07 1.91
CA PHE A 47 10.28 -5.30 2.14
C PHE A 47 9.78 -5.39 3.59
N LEU A 48 10.65 -5.15 4.58
CA LEU A 48 10.25 -5.13 5.99
C LEU A 48 9.19 -4.07 6.28
N ARG A 49 9.34 -2.86 5.71
CA ARG A 49 8.37 -1.78 5.85
C ARG A 49 7.00 -2.13 5.29
N VAL A 50 6.94 -2.72 4.09
CA VAL A 50 5.68 -3.16 3.47
C VAL A 50 5.00 -4.26 4.29
N ASN A 51 5.77 -5.25 4.78
CA ASN A 51 5.23 -6.32 5.61
C ASN A 51 4.70 -5.79 6.95
N ALA A 52 5.46 -4.91 7.61
CA ALA A 52 5.03 -4.31 8.88
C ALA A 52 3.74 -3.49 8.71
N ALA A 53 3.66 -2.63 7.68
CA ALA A 53 2.46 -1.85 7.39
C ALA A 53 1.24 -2.73 7.08
N THR A 54 1.45 -3.83 6.34
CA THR A 54 0.39 -4.81 6.03
C THR A 54 -0.10 -5.50 7.30
N ALA A 55 0.82 -5.98 8.15
CA ALA A 55 0.48 -6.63 9.41
C ALA A 55 -0.27 -5.68 10.35
N GLU A 56 0.19 -4.43 10.47
CA GLU A 56 -0.46 -3.41 11.30
C GLU A 56 -1.88 -3.09 10.81
N PHE A 57 -2.06 -2.90 9.49
CA PHE A 57 -3.38 -2.68 8.91
C PHE A 57 -4.33 -3.84 9.24
N LEU A 58 -3.89 -5.09 9.02
CA LEU A 58 -4.71 -6.27 9.30
C LEU A 58 -5.02 -6.40 10.79
N ALA A 59 -4.04 -6.17 11.67
CA ALA A 59 -4.24 -6.20 13.11
C ALA A 59 -5.33 -5.20 13.54
N ARG A 60 -5.30 -3.96 13.02
CA ARG A 60 -6.32 -2.95 13.34
C ARG A 60 -7.70 -3.27 12.76
N LYS A 61 -7.76 -3.82 11.54
CA LYS A 61 -9.03 -4.06 10.83
C LYS A 61 -9.70 -5.38 11.19
N LEU A 62 -8.93 -6.36 11.66
CA LEU A 62 -9.39 -7.71 12.00
C LEU A 62 -9.30 -8.01 13.49
N ALA A 63 -8.91 -7.05 14.33
CA ALA A 63 -8.97 -7.21 15.78
C ALA A 63 -10.38 -7.66 16.19
N PRO A 64 -10.51 -8.68 17.06
CA PRO A 64 -11.79 -8.99 17.66
C PRO A 64 -12.33 -7.72 18.34
N GLY A 65 -13.60 -7.39 18.09
CA GLY A 65 -14.25 -6.30 18.81
C GLY A 65 -14.17 -6.56 20.33
N PRO A 66 -14.26 -5.51 21.17
CA PRO A 66 -14.34 -5.72 22.61
C PRO A 66 -15.53 -6.63 22.89
N GLY A 67 -15.24 -7.81 23.45
CA GLY A 67 -16.25 -8.76 23.89
C GLY A 67 -17.06 -8.26 25.08
#